data_AF-A0A2G9QAJ8-F1
#
_entry.id   AF-A0A2G9QAJ8-F1
#
_cell.length_a   1.000
_cell.length_b   1.000
_cell.length_c   1.000
_cell.angle_alpha   90.00
_cell.angle_beta   90.00
_cell.angle_gamma   90.00
#
_symmetry.space_group_name_H-M   'P 1'
#
loop_
_entity.id
_entity.type
_entity.pdbx_description
1 polymer ?
#
loop_
_entity_poly.entity_id
_entity_poly.type
_entity_poly.pdbx_seq_one_letter_code
_entity_poly.pdbx_strand_id
1 'polypeptide(L)'
;NNRGLWLSTCNNRSLWLSTGNNRSLWISTGNNRSLWVSIGNNRSLWVSSGNNRSLWVITEVYGSVQVIIEVYGSVQVIIEVYGSVQVITEVYGSVQVITEVYGSVQVIIEVYGSVQVIIEVYGSVQVITEVYGSVQVIIEVYGSVQVIIEVYGSVQVIIEVYGSVQVIIEVYGSVQV
;
A
#
# COMPACT_ATOMS: atom_id res chain seq x y z
N ASN A 1 11.59 -24.43 6.32
CA ASN A 1 11.08 -23.22 7.02
C ASN A 1 12.19 -22.21 7.22
N ASN A 2 12.39 -21.31 6.25
CA ASN A 2 13.30 -20.18 6.43
C ASN A 2 12.68 -19.19 7.42
N ARG A 3 13.41 -18.90 8.50
CA ARG A 3 12.95 -18.07 9.62
C ARG A 3 12.85 -16.59 9.26
N GLY A 4 13.43 -16.18 8.14
CA GLY A 4 13.33 -14.87 7.51
C GLY A 4 14.35 -14.79 6.37
N LEU A 5 14.02 -14.09 5.29
CA LEU A 5 14.94 -13.84 4.17
C LEU A 5 15.30 -12.36 4.16
N TRP A 6 16.60 -12.08 4.08
CA TRP A 6 17.14 -10.73 4.00
C TRP A 6 17.89 -10.59 2.69
N LEU A 7 17.45 -9.65 1.85
CA LEU A 7 18.06 -9.34 0.57
C LEU A 7 18.51 -7.88 0.60
N SER A 8 19.80 -7.66 0.40
CA SER A 8 20.35 -6.32 0.21
C SER A 8 21.09 -6.26 -1.12
N THR A 9 20.80 -5.23 -1.92
CA THR A 9 21.48 -5.00 -3.20
C THR A 9 21.87 -3.53 -3.35
N CYS A 10 22.92 -3.26 -4.12
CA CYS A 10 23.37 -1.90 -4.43
C CYS A 10 22.47 -1.24 -5.49
N ASN A 11 23.00 -0.27 -6.23
CA ASN A 11 22.26 0.38 -7.32
C ASN A 11 22.12 -0.57 -8.51
N ASN A 12 20.90 -0.83 -8.95
CA ASN A 12 20.65 -1.63 -10.15
C ASN A 12 19.85 -0.83 -11.18
N ARG A 13 20.05 -1.13 -12.46
CA ARG A 13 19.14 -0.61 -13.48
C ARG A 13 17.75 -1.22 -13.31
N SER A 14 17.68 -2.53 -13.15
CA SER A 14 16.44 -3.24 -12.89
C SER A 14 16.74 -4.43 -11.98
N LEU A 15 15.91 -4.62 -10.95
CA LEU A 15 16.01 -5.77 -10.06
C LEU A 15 14.66 -6.48 -10.00
N TRP A 16 14.70 -7.81 -10.11
CA TRP A 16 13.54 -8.68 -10.03
C TRP A 16 13.78 -9.67 -8.89
N LEU A 17 12.93 -9.63 -7.88
CA LEU A 17 12.97 -10.52 -6.74
C LEU A 17 11.68 -11.34 -6.72
N SER A 18 11.83 -12.65 -6.83
CA SER A 18 10.74 -13.59 -6.62
C SER A 18 11.10 -14.52 -5.47
N THR A 19 10.23 -14.59 -4.46
CA THR A 19 10.45 -15.47 -3.31
C THR A 19 9.21 -16.30 -3.05
N GLY A 20 9.40 -17.58 -2.71
CA GLY A 20 8.32 -18.43 -2.20
C GLY A 20 7.91 -18.04 -0.77
N ASN A 21 7.32 -18.99 -0.04
CA ASN A 21 6.77 -18.73 1.28
C ASN A 21 7.88 -18.50 2.33
N ASN A 22 7.88 -17.33 2.94
CA ASN A 22 8.78 -16.91 4.01
C ASN A 22 7.98 -16.38 5.19
N ARG A 23 8.42 -16.62 6.43
CA ARG A 23 7.75 -15.99 7.57
C ARG A 23 7.88 -14.46 7.52
N SER A 24 9.05 -13.98 7.13
CA SER A 24 9.35 -12.55 7.00
C SER A 24 10.33 -12.35 5.84
N LEU A 25 10.11 -11.32 5.04
CA LEU A 25 11.01 -10.92 3.96
C LEU A 25 11.39 -9.46 4.13
N TRP A 26 12.69 -9.20 4.09
CA TRP A 26 13.28 -7.87 4.19
C TRP A 26 14.09 -7.61 2.92
N ILE A 27 13.70 -6.59 2.18
CA ILE A 27 14.36 -6.15 0.95
C ILE A 27 14.84 -4.72 1.18
N SER A 28 16.15 -4.51 1.10
CA SER A 28 16.76 -3.19 1.13
C SER A 28 17.57 -2.99 -0.14
N THR A 29 17.25 -1.98 -0.93
CA THR A 29 17.97 -1.71 -2.18
C THR A 29 18.45 -0.28 -2.29
N GLY A 30 19.55 -0.07 -3.02
CA GLY A 30 20.03 1.26 -3.37
C GLY A 30 19.11 1.97 -4.38
N ASN A 31 19.68 2.79 -5.25
CA ASN A 31 18.92 3.48 -6.31
C ASN A 31 18.65 2.51 -7.46
N ASN A 32 17.38 2.29 -7.78
CA ASN A 32 16.98 1.49 -8.94
C ASN A 32 16.13 2.26 -9.94
N ARG A 33 16.28 2.00 -11.23
CA ARG A 33 15.29 2.53 -12.18
C ARG A 33 13.97 1.76 -12.05
N SER A 34 14.02 0.46 -11.79
CA SER A 34 12.85 -0.37 -11.58
C SER A 34 13.15 -1.50 -10.61
N LEU A 35 12.30 -1.66 -9.59
CA LEU A 35 12.34 -2.78 -8.65
C LEU A 35 11.01 -3.54 -8.72
N TRP A 36 11.09 -4.85 -8.96
CA TRP A 36 9.94 -5.75 -9.00
C TRP A 36 10.08 -6.79 -7.89
N VAL A 37 9.07 -6.89 -7.06
CA VAL A 37 9.03 -7.79 -5.92
C VAL A 37 7.73 -8.60 -6.00
N SER A 38 7.86 -9.90 -6.23
CA SER A 38 6.76 -10.86 -6.25
C SER A 38 6.98 -11.90 -5.17
N ILE A 39 5.97 -12.10 -4.32
CA ILE A 39 6.12 -12.86 -3.10
C ILE A 39 4.89 -13.76 -2.91
N GLY A 40 5.14 -15.02 -2.53
CA GLY A 40 4.10 -15.93 -2.08
C GLY A 40 3.63 -15.64 -0.64
N ASN A 41 3.20 -16.69 0.07
CA ASN A 41 2.63 -16.54 1.42
C ASN A 41 3.67 -16.06 2.43
N ASN A 42 3.65 -14.76 2.72
CA ASN A 42 4.51 -14.13 3.73
C ASN A 42 3.70 -13.46 4.84
N ARG A 43 4.14 -13.65 6.09
CA ARG A 43 3.50 -12.96 7.22
C ARG A 43 3.94 -11.51 7.39
N SER A 44 5.12 -11.17 6.89
CA SER A 44 5.66 -9.82 6.97
C SER A 44 6.57 -9.53 5.77
N LEU A 45 6.41 -8.36 5.19
CA LEU A 45 7.18 -7.84 4.07
C LEU A 45 7.63 -6.41 4.38
N TRP A 46 8.93 -6.21 4.31
CA TRP A 46 9.55 -4.90 4.45
C TRP A 46 10.35 -4.60 3.20
N VAL A 47 10.01 -3.52 2.51
CA VAL A 47 10.70 -3.05 1.31
C VAL A 47 11.13 -1.61 1.55
N SER A 48 12.44 -1.39 1.72
CA SER A 48 13.02 -0.05 1.78
C SER A 48 13.92 0.13 0.57
N SER A 49 13.80 1.27 -0.12
CA SER A 49 14.68 1.56 -1.23
C SER A 49 15.03 3.03 -1.32
N GLY A 50 16.21 3.32 -1.88
CA GLY A 50 16.62 4.67 -2.22
C GLY A 50 15.79 5.29 -3.36
N ASN A 51 16.44 6.09 -4.23
CA ASN A 51 15.76 6.73 -5.36
C ASN A 51 15.33 5.70 -6.40
N ASN A 52 14.11 5.19 -6.27
CA ASN A 52 13.50 4.30 -7.23
C ASN A 52 12.53 5.03 -8.13
N ARG A 53 12.85 5.10 -9.43
CA ARG A 53 11.88 5.68 -10.37
C ARG A 53 10.56 4.89 -10.39
N SER A 54 10.63 3.57 -10.21
CA SER A 54 9.44 2.71 -10.11
C SER A 54 9.68 1.51 -9.20
N LEU A 55 8.79 1.28 -8.24
CA LEU A 55 8.71 0.07 -7.40
C LEU A 55 7.36 -0.63 -7.66
N TRP A 56 7.43 -1.94 -7.84
CA TRP A 56 6.27 -2.82 -8.02
C TRP A 56 6.32 -3.92 -6.96
N VAL A 57 5.29 -4.01 -6.13
CA VAL A 57 5.15 -5.04 -5.11
C VAL A 57 3.84 -5.79 -5.32
N ILE A 58 3.94 -7.11 -5.46
CA ILE A 58 2.78 -8.00 -5.59
C ILE A 58 2.92 -9.11 -4.54
N THR A 59 1.87 -9.31 -3.74
CA THR A 59 1.84 -10.35 -2.72
C THR A 59 0.46 -10.97 -2.57
N GLU A 60 0.45 -12.28 -2.42
CA GLU A 60 -0.74 -13.09 -2.13
C GLU A 60 -0.52 -13.83 -0.81
N VAL A 61 -1.45 -13.68 0.15
CA VAL A 61 -1.25 -14.25 1.50
C VAL A 61 -2.51 -14.89 2.08
N TYR A 62 -2.35 -16.07 2.68
CA TYR A 62 -3.30 -16.63 3.65
C TYR A 62 -2.82 -16.35 5.08
N GLY A 63 -3.58 -15.53 5.83
CA GLY A 63 -3.25 -15.13 7.20
C GLY A 63 -3.04 -13.63 7.35
N SER A 64 -2.04 -13.23 8.14
CA SER A 64 -1.75 -11.80 8.38
C SER A 64 -0.52 -11.35 7.61
N VAL A 65 -0.58 -10.25 6.89
CA VAL A 65 0.57 -9.62 6.23
C VAL A 65 0.73 -8.18 6.68
N GLN A 66 1.98 -7.76 6.85
CA GLN A 66 2.37 -6.37 7.02
C GLN A 66 3.27 -5.98 5.86
N VAL A 67 2.96 -4.89 5.17
CA VAL A 67 3.73 -4.32 4.06
C VAL A 67 4.15 -2.90 4.43
N ILE A 68 5.46 -2.64 4.42
CA ILE A 68 6.01 -1.31 4.69
C ILE A 68 6.90 -0.91 3.53
N ILE A 69 6.61 0.26 2.95
CA ILE A 69 7.28 0.81 1.78
C ILE A 69 7.70 2.26 2.04
N GLU A 70 8.98 2.54 1.81
CA GLU A 70 9.57 3.87 1.86
C GLU A 70 10.39 4.11 0.58
N VAL A 71 9.98 5.07 -0.25
CA VAL A 71 10.57 5.28 -1.59
C VAL A 71 10.49 6.74 -2.07
N TYR A 72 11.51 7.18 -2.83
CA TYR A 72 11.43 8.36 -3.70
C TYR A 72 11.13 7.97 -5.15
N GLY A 73 9.92 8.26 -5.64
CA GLY A 73 9.48 8.01 -7.02
C GLY A 73 8.08 7.41 -7.13
N SER A 74 7.85 6.53 -8.11
CA SER A 74 6.53 5.91 -8.32
C SER A 74 6.46 4.52 -7.67
N VAL A 75 5.39 4.26 -6.93
CA VAL A 75 5.14 2.98 -6.25
C VAL A 75 3.80 2.42 -6.70
N GLN A 76 3.79 1.14 -7.05
CA GLN A 76 2.57 0.37 -7.26
C GLN A 76 2.57 -0.88 -6.37
N VAL A 77 1.48 -1.05 -5.61
CA VAL A 77 1.29 -2.14 -4.66
C VAL A 77 -0.01 -2.85 -4.97
N ILE A 78 0.05 -4.17 -5.12
CA ILE A 78 -1.11 -5.04 -5.29
C ILE A 78 -1.05 -6.13 -4.21
N ILE A 79 -2.10 -6.21 -3.39
CA ILE A 79 -2.20 -7.13 -2.26
C ILE A 79 -3.53 -7.88 -2.33
N GLU A 80 -3.46 -9.21 -2.31
CA GLU A 80 -4.62 -10.10 -2.21
C GLU A 80 -4.49 -10.98 -0.98
N VAL A 81 -5.46 -10.91 -0.04
CA VAL A 81 -5.34 -11.61 1.25
C VAL A 81 -6.63 -12.22 1.75
N TYR A 82 -6.52 -13.46 2.26
CA TYR A 82 -7.52 -14.08 3.14
C TYR A 82 -7.05 -13.97 4.59
N GLY A 83 -7.51 -12.95 5.32
CA GLY A 83 -7.10 -12.69 6.70
C GLY A 83 -6.95 -11.21 7.02
N SER A 84 -5.75 -10.78 7.44
CA SER A 84 -5.52 -9.40 7.89
C SER A 84 -4.36 -8.74 7.17
N VAL A 85 -4.53 -7.48 6.75
CA VAL A 85 -3.52 -6.70 6.04
C VAL A 85 -3.25 -5.41 6.78
N GLN A 86 -1.97 -5.09 6.94
CA GLN A 86 -1.53 -3.75 7.29
C GLN A 86 -0.59 -3.23 6.20
N VAL A 87 -0.90 -2.09 5.60
CA VAL A 87 -0.06 -1.40 4.62
C VAL A 87 0.33 -0.04 5.18
N ILE A 88 1.64 0.24 5.19
CA ILE A 88 2.18 1.56 5.51
C ILE A 88 3.05 1.99 4.34
N THR A 89 2.77 3.15 3.77
CA THR A 89 3.49 3.68 2.60
C THR A 89 3.86 5.14 2.81
N GLU A 90 5.15 5.43 2.73
CA GLU A 90 5.72 6.79 2.81
C GLU A 90 6.47 7.08 1.51
N VAL A 91 5.98 8.04 0.71
CA VAL A 91 6.53 8.27 -0.64
C VAL A 91 6.62 9.75 -1.02
N TYR A 92 7.74 10.12 -1.63
CA TYR A 92 7.87 11.36 -2.39
C TYR A 92 7.71 11.05 -3.88
N GLY A 93 6.51 11.29 -4.42
CA GLY A 93 6.18 10.96 -5.81
C GLY A 93 4.74 10.49 -6.00
N SER A 94 4.56 9.35 -6.66
CA SER A 94 3.22 8.83 -7.01
C SER A 94 3.01 7.44 -6.42
N VAL A 95 1.86 7.22 -5.80
CA VAL A 95 1.50 5.95 -5.17
C VAL A 95 0.20 5.42 -5.76
N GLN A 96 0.20 4.16 -6.14
CA GLN A 96 -1.01 3.39 -6.43
C GLN A 96 -1.06 2.16 -5.51
N VAL A 97 -2.11 2.05 -4.72
CA VAL A 97 -2.37 0.88 -3.86
C VAL A 97 -3.69 0.25 -4.28
N ILE A 98 -3.63 -1.04 -4.60
CA ILE A 98 -4.79 -1.89 -4.87
C ILE A 98 -4.79 -3.01 -3.83
N THR A 99 -5.89 -3.18 -3.11
CA THR A 99 -6.00 -4.16 -2.03
C THR A 99 -7.35 -4.88 -2.08
N GLU A 100 -7.33 -6.20 -2.21
CA GLU A 100 -8.51 -7.07 -2.16
C GLU A 100 -8.40 -8.03 -0.97
N VAL A 101 -9.35 -7.98 -0.03
CA VAL A 101 -9.23 -8.74 1.23
C VAL A 101 -10.55 -9.34 1.71
N TYR A 102 -10.48 -10.61 2.11
CA TYR A 102 -11.48 -11.26 2.96
C TYR A 102 -11.02 -11.22 4.42
N GLY A 103 -11.48 -10.23 5.18
CA GLY A 103 -11.11 -10.03 6.59
C GLY A 103 -10.87 -8.56 6.95
N SER A 104 -9.71 -8.23 7.52
CA SER A 104 -9.44 -6.89 8.07
C SER A 104 -8.30 -6.18 7.34
N VAL A 105 -8.49 -4.91 7.03
CA VAL A 105 -7.49 -4.07 6.35
C VAL A 105 -7.23 -2.80 7.13
N GLN A 106 -5.95 -2.48 7.30
CA GLN A 106 -5.49 -1.17 7.74
C GLN A 106 -4.51 -0.61 6.71
N VAL A 107 -4.82 0.56 6.15
CA VAL A 107 -3.95 1.28 5.20
C VAL A 107 -3.59 2.63 5.79
N ILE A 108 -2.30 2.93 5.84
CA ILE A 108 -1.73 4.23 6.22
C ILE A 108 -0.84 4.70 5.06
N ILE A 109 -1.15 5.87 4.52
CA ILE A 109 -0.43 6.44 3.37
C ILE A 109 -0.06 7.89 3.69
N GLU A 110 1.23 8.20 3.56
CA GLU A 110 1.78 9.56 3.68
C GLU A 110 2.55 9.89 2.40
N VAL A 111 2.10 10.89 1.64
CA VAL A 111 2.66 11.18 0.31
C VAL A 111 2.81 12.66 0.02
N TYR A 112 3.97 13.02 -0.54
CA TYR A 112 4.18 14.28 -1.25
C TYR A 112 4.08 14.03 -2.75
N GLY A 113 2.91 14.31 -3.34
CA GLY A 113 2.62 14.10 -4.76
C GLY A 113 1.21 13.56 -5.01
N SER A 114 1.10 12.42 -5.70
CA SER A 114 -0.20 11.89 -6.15
C SER A 114 -0.48 10.50 -5.58
N VAL A 115 -1.70 10.27 -5.11
CA VAL A 115 -2.12 8.99 -4.53
C VAL A 115 -3.39 8.50 -5.22
N GLN A 116 -3.39 7.22 -5.58
CA GLN A 116 -4.59 6.47 -5.94
C GLN A 116 -4.72 5.24 -5.03
N VAL A 117 -5.85 5.12 -4.34
CA VAL A 117 -6.15 3.98 -3.47
C VAL A 117 -7.42 3.30 -3.96
N ILE A 118 -7.35 1.99 -4.17
CA ILE A 118 -8.50 1.14 -4.48
C ILE A 118 -8.52 -0.01 -3.47
N ILE A 119 -9.61 -0.12 -2.71
CA ILE A 119 -9.77 -1.13 -1.67
C ILE A 119 -11.12 -1.82 -1.85
N GLU A 120 -11.09 -3.15 -1.96
CA GLU A 120 -12.28 -4.01 -1.98
C GLU A 120 -12.19 -5.02 -0.83
N VAL A 121 -13.16 -4.99 0.10
CA VAL A 121 -13.08 -5.81 1.33
C VAL A 121 -14.41 -6.42 1.75
N TYR A 122 -14.36 -7.70 2.09
CA TYR A 122 -15.39 -8.38 2.88
C TYR A 122 -14.95 -8.45 4.34
N GLY A 123 -15.37 -7.47 5.16
CA GLY A 123 -15.00 -7.36 6.57
C GLY A 123 -14.78 -5.92 7.04
N SER A 124 -13.64 -5.64 7.65
CA SER A 124 -13.38 -4.35 8.32
C SER A 124 -12.23 -3.59 7.66
N VAL A 125 -12.42 -2.30 7.42
CA VAL A 125 -11.42 -1.42 6.78
C VAL A 125 -11.16 -0.18 7.62
N GLN A 126 -9.89 0.13 7.82
CA GLN A 126 -9.42 1.42 8.31
C GLN A 126 -8.44 2.03 7.30
N VAL A 127 -8.74 3.22 6.81
CA VAL A 127 -7.86 3.99 5.91
C VAL A 127 -7.50 5.32 6.54
N ILE A 128 -6.21 5.60 6.61
CA ILE A 128 -5.65 6.90 7.00
C ILE A 128 -4.78 7.37 5.84
N THR A 129 -5.00 8.56 5.33
CA THR A 129 -4.27 9.10 4.20
C THR A 129 -3.96 10.58 4.42
N GLU A 130 -2.68 10.93 4.44
CA GLU A 130 -2.19 12.32 4.51
C GLU A 130 -1.40 12.64 3.24
N VAL A 131 -1.83 13.65 2.48
CA VAL A 131 -1.22 13.95 1.17
C VAL A 131 -1.05 15.43 0.91
N TYR A 132 0.15 15.81 0.48
CA TYR A 132 0.43 17.09 -0.16
C TYR A 132 0.41 16.93 -1.68
N GLY A 133 -0.76 17.18 -2.29
CA GLY A 133 -0.96 17.07 -3.73
C GLY A 133 -2.34 16.56 -4.11
N SER A 134 -2.43 15.45 -4.86
CA SER A 134 -3.69 14.95 -5.42
C SER A 134 -4.02 13.55 -4.94
N VAL A 135 -5.26 13.31 -4.57
CA VAL A 135 -5.72 12.03 -4.02
C VAL A 135 -6.98 11.55 -4.74
N GLN A 136 -6.99 10.28 -5.12
CA GLN A 136 -8.18 9.55 -5.53
C GLN A 136 -8.34 8.30 -4.65
N VAL A 137 -9.47 8.18 -3.95
CA VAL A 137 -9.79 7.01 -3.11
C VAL A 137 -11.07 6.36 -3.61
N ILE A 138 -11.02 5.05 -3.85
CA ILE A 138 -12.17 4.21 -4.17
C ILE A 138 -12.20 3.07 -3.15
N ILE A 139 -13.29 2.95 -2.40
CA ILE A 139 -13.46 1.93 -1.37
C ILE A 139 -14.81 1.25 -1.56
N GLU A 140 -14.81 -0.08 -1.73
CA GLU A 140 -16.00 -0.92 -1.74
C GLU A 140 -15.90 -1.94 -0.58
N VAL A 141 -16.88 -1.94 0.33
CA VAL A 141 -16.82 -2.80 1.52
C VAL A 141 -18.16 -3.42 1.89
N TYR A 142 -18.13 -4.73 2.16
CA TYR A 142 -19.19 -5.46 2.85
C TYR A 142 -18.80 -5.64 4.32
N GLY A 143 -19.20 -4.70 5.18
CA GLY A 143 -18.87 -4.71 6.60
C GLY A 143 -18.69 -3.32 7.20
N SER A 144 -17.57 -3.07 7.90
CA SER A 144 -17.34 -1.81 8.63
C SER A 144 -16.19 -1.02 8.01
N VAL A 145 -16.36 0.30 7.87
CA VAL A 145 -15.33 1.19 7.31
C VAL A 145 -15.11 2.40 8.20
N GLN A 146 -13.84 2.73 8.45
CA GLN A 146 -13.39 4.01 8.95
C GLN A 146 -12.38 4.64 7.98
N VAL A 147 -12.67 5.84 7.48
CA VAL A 147 -11.78 6.59 6.58
C VAL A 147 -11.43 7.94 7.19
N ILE A 148 -10.14 8.27 7.23
CA ILE A 148 -9.61 9.58 7.58
C ILE A 148 -8.69 10.02 6.43
N ILE A 149 -9.02 11.14 5.81
CA ILE A 149 -8.24 11.71 4.70
C ILE A 149 -7.93 13.18 5.02
N GLU A 150 -6.65 13.53 5.04
CA GLU A 150 -6.16 14.91 5.12
C GLU A 150 -5.38 15.24 3.85
N VAL A 151 -5.78 16.30 3.13
CA VAL A 151 -5.18 16.65 1.84
C VAL A 151 -4.91 18.15 1.71
N TYR A 152 -3.67 18.49 1.38
CA TYR A 152 -3.28 19.82 0.89
C TYR A 152 -3.23 19.80 -0.64
N GLY A 153 -4.39 20.02 -1.28
CA GLY A 153 -4.53 20.01 -2.73
C GLY A 153 -5.88 19.51 -3.21
N SER A 154 -5.90 18.50 -4.08
CA SER A 154 -7.13 18.01 -4.73
C SER A 154 -7.51 16.62 -4.22
N VAL A 155 -8.79 16.38 -3.94
CA VAL A 155 -9.28 15.05 -3.57
C VAL A 155 -10.50 14.64 -4.39
N GLN A 156 -10.56 13.35 -4.73
CA GLN A 156 -11.75 12.65 -5.19
C GLN A 156 -11.96 11.39 -4.34
N VAL A 157 -13.16 11.21 -3.79
CA VAL A 157 -13.49 10.05 -2.93
C VAL A 157 -14.78 9.39 -3.39
N ILE A 158 -14.73 8.06 -3.60
CA ILE A 158 -15.90 7.22 -3.86
C ILE A 158 -15.89 6.10 -2.81
N ILE A 159 -16.97 6.00 -2.03
CA ILE A 159 -17.11 5.00 -0.95
C ILE A 159 -18.47 4.32 -1.08
N GLU A 160 -18.45 3.01 -1.29
CA GLU A 160 -19.63 2.15 -1.31
C GLU A 160 -19.54 1.14 -0.16
N VAL A 161 -20.50 1.18 0.77
CA VAL A 161 -20.46 0.34 1.98
C VAL A 161 -21.80 -0.33 2.25
N TYR A 162 -21.76 -1.65 2.36
CA TYR A 162 -22.84 -2.49 2.86
C TYR A 162 -22.60 -2.81 4.34
N GLY A 163 -22.88 -1.84 5.21
CA GLY A 163 -22.72 -1.94 6.65
C GLY A 163 -22.47 -0.61 7.32
N SER A 164 -21.51 -0.55 8.25
CA SER A 164 -21.24 0.65 9.05
C SER A 164 -20.14 1.49 8.41
N VAL A 165 -20.33 2.81 8.38
CA VAL A 165 -19.36 3.74 7.78
C VAL A 165 -19.12 4.97 8.63
N GLN A 166 -17.85 5.32 8.81
CA GLN A 166 -17.40 6.59 9.37
C GLN A 166 -16.35 7.21 8.44
N VAL A 167 -16.57 8.46 8.02
CA VAL A 167 -15.68 9.17 7.09
C VAL A 167 -15.38 10.56 7.64
N ILE A 168 -14.10 10.91 7.69
CA ILE A 168 -13.59 12.24 8.01
C ILE A 168 -12.68 12.66 6.86
N ILE A 169 -12.99 13.78 6.22
CA ILE A 169 -12.21 14.33 5.10
C ILE A 169 -11.91 15.80 5.40
N GLU A 170 -10.64 16.14 5.52
CA GLU A 170 -10.13 17.50 5.71
C GLU A 170 -9.31 17.89 4.48
N VAL A 171 -9.69 18.98 3.81
CA VAL A 171 -9.07 19.38 2.54
C VAL A 171 -8.77 20.87 2.51
N TYR A 172 -7.49 21.17 2.29
CA TYR A 172 -6.97 22.50 2.03
C TYR A 172 -6.73 22.67 0.53
N GLY A 173 -7.84 22.78 -0.22
CA GLY A 173 -7.82 22.92 -1.67
C GLY A 173 -9.17 22.58 -2.29
N SER A 174 -9.19 21.77 -3.35
CA SER A 174 -10.40 21.42 -4.10
C SER A 174 -10.89 20.02 -3.80
N VAL A 175 -12.21 19.87 -3.63
CA VAL A 175 -12.87 18.59 -3.36
C VAL A 175 -13.82 18.27 -4.51
N GLN A 176 -13.73 17.05 -5.03
CA GLN A 176 -14.77 16.43 -5.84
C GLN A 176 -15.32 15.24 -5.05
N VAL A 177 -16.64 15.26 -4.80
CA VAL A 177 -17.38 14.19 -4.12
C VAL A 177 -18.42 13.66 -5.09
#